data_AF-A0A7K1LT00-F1
#
_entry.id   AF-A0A7K1LT00-F1
#
_cell.length_a   1.000
_cell.length_b   1.000
_cell.length_c   1.000
_cell.angle_alpha   90.00
_cell.angle_beta   90.00
_cell.angle_gamma   90.00
#
_symmetry.space_group_name_H-M   'P 1'
#
loop_
_entity.id
_entity.type
_entity.pdbx_description
1 polymer ?
#
loop_
_entity_poly.entity_id
_entity_poly.type
_entity_poly.pdbx_seq_one_letter_code
_entity_poly.pdbx_strand_id
1 'polypeptide(L)'
;MKKLLFLFLILGHGLMAQELDQAYMDSHPDWEKWHDEIPVSGGTRVGLMLLEKTPDLVPRQFYVNLPSKLSGKLCVEVSSRDGRYSAKAQYDQTKTSWAQFPFPTKFHTELKKYKGDEVVLLASVGGCDRSEKRKYLVSSWHKVTQSDSIAFYINSNLPCGIICEDINLKKVCNETPSPSVAYSKKCILNASDLSGIYNFQIMQREETMGEISMNYYNFPVIYRE
;
A
#
# COMPACT_ATOMS: atom_id res chain seq x y z
N MET A 1 -47.79 20.29 39.66
CA MET A 1 -47.19 20.23 38.31
C MET A 1 -45.75 19.72 38.43
N LYS A 2 -45.51 18.44 38.11
CA LYS A 2 -44.17 17.83 38.16
C LYS A 2 -43.45 18.14 36.83
N LYS A 3 -42.39 18.94 36.87
CA LYS A 3 -41.47 19.12 35.74
C LYS A 3 -40.47 17.97 35.76
N LEU A 4 -40.64 17.01 34.85
CA LEU A 4 -39.69 15.93 34.61
C LEU A 4 -38.67 16.45 33.59
N LEU A 5 -37.49 16.87 34.07
CA LEU A 5 -36.39 17.33 33.24
C LEU A 5 -35.58 16.09 32.79
N PHE A 6 -35.79 15.64 31.56
CA PHE A 6 -35.01 14.56 30.95
C PHE A 6 -33.66 15.12 30.50
N LEU A 7 -32.60 14.84 31.27
CA LEU A 7 -31.22 15.19 30.93
C LEU A 7 -30.68 14.09 30.00
N PHE A 8 -30.64 14.36 28.69
CA PHE A 8 -30.03 13.47 27.70
C PHE A 8 -28.50 13.63 27.75
N LEU A 9 -27.84 12.78 28.54
CA LEU A 9 -26.38 12.63 28.52
C LEU A 9 -25.99 11.88 27.24
N ILE A 10 -25.64 12.61 26.19
CA ILE A 10 -25.01 12.04 24.99
C ILE A 10 -23.58 11.65 25.39
N LEU A 11 -23.41 10.41 25.84
CA LEU A 11 -22.11 9.74 25.94
C LEU A 11 -21.56 9.52 24.53
N GLY A 12 -21.02 10.59 23.95
CA GLY A 12 -20.26 10.55 22.70
C GLY A 12 -18.99 9.75 22.92
N HIS A 13 -19.04 8.45 22.61
CA HIS A 13 -17.84 7.66 22.43
C HIS A 13 -17.18 8.17 21.16
N GLY A 14 -16.24 9.11 21.31
CA GLY A 14 -15.40 9.59 20.23
C GLY A 14 -14.58 8.43 19.69
N LEU A 15 -15.07 7.79 18.63
CA LEU A 15 -14.23 6.97 17.76
C LEU A 15 -13.23 7.95 17.12
N MET A 16 -12.07 8.10 17.75
CA MET A 16 -10.92 8.80 17.17
C MET A 16 -10.56 8.06 15.88
N ALA A 17 -11.04 8.56 14.75
CA ALA A 17 -10.68 8.07 13.42
C ALA A 17 -9.21 8.42 13.16
N GLN A 18 -8.54 7.67 12.30
CA GLN A 18 -7.22 8.08 11.83
C GLN A 18 -7.42 9.24 10.86
N GLU A 19 -6.71 10.34 11.11
CA GLU A 19 -6.95 11.59 10.40
C GLU A 19 -5.95 11.77 9.26
N LEU A 20 -6.49 12.23 8.14
CA LEU A 20 -5.71 12.70 7.01
C LEU A 20 -4.95 13.96 7.44
N ASP A 21 -3.68 14.06 7.09
CA ASP A 21 -2.88 15.24 7.38
C ASP A 21 -3.29 16.39 6.44
N GLN A 22 -4.31 17.15 6.84
CA GLN A 22 -4.89 18.19 5.99
C GLN A 22 -3.86 19.23 5.54
N ALA A 23 -2.89 19.57 6.39
CA ALA A 23 -1.84 20.52 6.05
C ALA A 23 -0.94 19.99 4.92
N TYR A 24 -0.61 18.69 4.93
CA TYR A 24 0.08 18.06 3.82
C TYR A 24 -0.78 18.08 2.53
N MET A 25 -2.07 17.76 2.64
CA MET A 25 -2.97 17.72 1.47
C MET A 25 -3.13 19.11 0.83
N ASP A 26 -3.28 20.16 1.65
CA ASP A 26 -3.46 21.54 1.19
C ASP A 26 -2.19 22.08 0.51
N SER A 27 -1.02 21.67 1.00
CA SER A 27 0.28 22.01 0.38
C SER A 27 0.60 21.19 -0.87
N HIS A 28 -0.12 20.08 -1.10
CA HIS A 28 0.03 19.19 -2.24
C HIS A 28 -1.29 19.05 -3.01
N PRO A 29 -1.76 20.09 -3.73
CA PRO A 29 -3.03 20.05 -4.47
C PRO A 29 -3.07 18.93 -5.54
N ASP A 30 -1.89 18.47 -5.95
CA ASP A 30 -1.62 17.42 -6.92
C ASP A 30 -1.45 16.03 -6.29
N TRP A 31 -1.84 15.85 -5.02
CA TRP A 31 -1.74 14.58 -4.30
C TRP A 31 -2.47 13.42 -5.00
N GLU A 32 -3.44 13.72 -5.87
CA GLU A 32 -4.24 12.74 -6.61
C GLU A 32 -4.41 13.14 -8.08
N LYS A 33 -4.13 12.20 -8.99
CA LYS A 33 -4.14 12.41 -10.43
C LYS A 33 -4.82 11.27 -11.19
N TRP A 34 -5.48 11.66 -12.28
CA TRP A 34 -5.97 10.77 -13.32
C TRP A 34 -5.32 11.16 -14.64
N HIS A 35 -4.80 10.18 -15.36
CA HIS A 35 -4.06 10.36 -16.60
C HIS A 35 -4.82 9.71 -17.76
N ASP A 36 -5.12 10.51 -18.77
CA ASP A 36 -5.68 10.00 -20.03
C ASP A 36 -4.62 9.22 -20.83
N GLU A 37 -3.37 9.68 -20.76
CA GLU A 37 -2.18 9.03 -21.31
C GLU A 37 -1.22 8.62 -20.18
N ILE A 38 -0.81 7.35 -20.18
CA ILE A 38 -0.06 6.77 -19.07
C ILE A 38 1.39 7.26 -19.11
N PRO A 39 1.87 7.98 -18.08
CA PRO A 39 3.27 8.38 -18.03
C PRO A 39 4.14 7.14 -17.80
N VAL A 40 5.04 6.85 -18.74
CA VAL A 40 6.01 5.75 -18.60
C VAL A 40 7.22 6.26 -17.83
N SER A 41 7.39 5.83 -16.58
CA SER A 41 8.61 6.09 -15.81
C SER A 41 9.57 4.92 -15.94
N GLY A 42 10.86 5.18 -16.17
CA GLY A 42 11.90 4.14 -16.23
C GLY A 42 12.32 3.55 -14.87
N GLY A 43 11.69 3.96 -13.76
CA GLY A 43 12.03 3.49 -12.41
C GLY A 43 11.25 2.23 -12.00
N THR A 44 11.89 1.36 -11.21
CA THR A 44 11.22 0.21 -10.58
C THR A 44 10.21 0.70 -9.54
N ARG A 45 8.92 0.49 -9.82
CA ARG A 45 7.83 0.74 -8.88
C ARG A 45 7.48 -0.55 -8.15
N VAL A 46 7.25 -0.45 -6.85
CA VAL A 46 6.85 -1.60 -6.02
C VAL A 46 5.59 -1.24 -5.24
N GLY A 47 4.66 -2.16 -5.13
CA GLY A 47 3.51 -2.09 -4.23
C GLY A 47 3.48 -3.30 -3.30
N LEU A 48 2.87 -3.13 -2.14
CA LEU A 48 2.80 -4.15 -1.09
C LEU A 48 1.46 -4.10 -0.38
N MET A 49 0.66 -5.15 -0.59
CA MET A 49 -0.66 -5.29 0.03
C MET A 49 -0.99 -6.75 0.29
N LEU A 50 -2.02 -7.01 1.10
CA LEU A 50 -2.62 -8.34 1.19
C LEU A 50 -3.16 -8.77 -0.17
N LEU A 51 -3.12 -10.07 -0.41
CA LEU A 51 -3.76 -10.65 -1.57
C LEU A 51 -5.27 -10.49 -1.45
N GLU A 52 -5.83 -9.59 -2.27
CA GLU A 52 -7.27 -9.35 -2.34
C GLU A 52 -7.96 -10.53 -3.03
N LYS A 53 -9.03 -11.04 -2.41
CA LYS A 53 -9.88 -12.09 -2.97
C LYS A 53 -11.25 -11.56 -3.42
N THR A 54 -11.55 -10.32 -3.07
CA THR A 54 -12.82 -9.68 -3.41
C THR A 54 -12.75 -9.08 -4.81
N PRO A 55 -13.82 -9.23 -5.61
CA PRO A 55 -13.82 -8.75 -6.98
C PRO A 55 -13.90 -7.23 -7.07
N ASP A 56 -14.59 -6.57 -6.14
CA ASP A 56 -14.91 -5.15 -6.26
C ASP A 56 -14.03 -4.28 -5.36
N LEU A 57 -13.51 -3.19 -5.92
CA LEU A 57 -12.83 -2.16 -5.14
C LEU A 57 -13.84 -1.17 -4.53
N VAL A 58 -13.74 -0.92 -3.23
CA VAL A 58 -14.46 0.15 -2.53
C VAL A 58 -13.45 1.21 -2.07
N PRO A 59 -13.11 2.20 -2.93
CA PRO A 59 -12.01 3.12 -2.69
C PRO A 59 -12.43 4.27 -1.76
N ARG A 60 -12.89 3.94 -0.55
CA ARG A 60 -13.30 4.93 0.48
C ARG A 60 -12.39 4.91 1.69
N GLN A 61 -11.75 3.78 1.90
CA GLN A 61 -10.90 3.52 3.04
C GLN A 61 -9.97 2.37 2.70
N PHE A 62 -8.87 2.29 3.42
CA PHE A 62 -7.96 1.15 3.38
C PHE A 62 -7.50 0.85 4.81
N TYR A 63 -6.80 -0.26 4.94
CA TYR A 63 -6.27 -0.76 6.19
C TYR A 63 -4.76 -0.92 6.06
N VAL A 64 -4.02 -0.59 7.12
CA VAL A 64 -2.57 -0.81 7.18
C VAL A 64 -2.24 -1.56 8.46
N ASN A 65 -1.38 -2.55 8.36
CA ASN A 65 -0.85 -3.26 9.52
C ASN A 65 0.26 -2.43 10.16
N LEU A 66 -0.07 -1.77 11.27
CA LEU A 66 0.84 -0.87 11.95
C LEU A 66 1.50 -1.56 13.13
N PRO A 67 2.82 -1.43 13.32
CA PRO A 67 3.49 -2.05 14.44
C PRO A 67 3.09 -1.38 15.76
N SER A 68 3.19 -2.13 16.86
CA SER A 68 2.76 -1.72 18.20
C SER A 68 3.43 -0.43 18.72
N LYS A 69 4.61 -0.07 18.20
CA LYS A 69 5.40 1.10 18.63
C LYS A 69 5.82 1.99 17.46
N LEU A 70 4.88 2.33 16.57
CA LEU A 70 5.15 3.33 15.54
C LEU A 70 4.80 4.73 16.03
N SER A 71 5.77 5.64 15.97
CA SER A 71 5.56 7.08 16.11
C SER A 71 5.91 7.78 14.80
N GLY A 72 5.04 8.67 14.32
CA GLY A 72 5.31 9.49 13.15
C GLY A 72 4.14 9.51 12.17
N LYS A 73 4.45 9.97 10.96
CA LYS A 73 3.51 10.04 9.84
C LYS A 73 3.48 8.70 9.08
N LEU A 74 2.37 8.45 8.42
CA LEU A 74 2.21 7.38 7.45
C LEU A 74 2.08 8.00 6.06
N CYS A 75 2.95 7.59 5.14
CA CYS A 75 2.79 7.92 3.72
C CYS A 75 2.18 6.73 2.97
N VAL A 76 1.14 6.98 2.19
CA VAL A 76 0.48 5.98 1.35
C VAL A 76 0.47 6.43 -0.09
N GLU A 77 1.10 5.64 -0.95
CA GLU A 77 1.03 5.78 -2.39
C GLU A 77 0.01 4.79 -2.95
N VAL A 78 -0.84 5.26 -3.87
CA VAL A 78 -1.87 4.46 -4.54
C VAL A 78 -1.66 4.56 -6.04
N SER A 79 -1.82 3.46 -6.77
CA SER A 79 -1.80 3.52 -8.23
C SER A 79 -2.55 2.36 -8.86
N SER A 80 -3.29 2.63 -9.94
CA SER A 80 -3.90 1.57 -10.73
C SER A 80 -2.84 0.77 -11.49
N ARG A 81 -3.13 -0.50 -11.80
CA ARG A 81 -2.25 -1.43 -12.51
C ARG A 81 -1.84 -0.91 -13.89
N ASP A 82 -2.73 -0.18 -14.54
CA ASP A 82 -2.49 0.45 -15.82
C ASP A 82 -1.80 1.82 -15.72
N GLY A 83 -1.57 2.37 -14.52
CA GLY A 83 -0.92 3.66 -14.32
C GLY A 83 -1.77 4.90 -14.63
N ARG A 84 -3.07 4.74 -14.97
CA ARG A 84 -3.98 5.86 -15.18
C ARG A 84 -4.25 6.65 -13.91
N TYR A 85 -4.33 5.96 -12.78
CA TYR A 85 -4.55 6.58 -11.48
C TYR A 85 -3.27 6.59 -10.67
N SER A 86 -3.01 7.72 -9.99
CA SER A 86 -2.01 7.79 -8.94
C SER A 86 -2.43 8.73 -7.83
N ALA A 87 -2.10 8.39 -6.59
CA ALA A 87 -2.25 9.26 -5.44
C ALA A 87 -1.12 9.07 -4.43
N LYS A 88 -0.86 10.10 -3.63
CA LYS A 88 0.07 10.10 -2.51
C LYS A 88 -0.52 10.91 -1.36
N ALA A 89 -0.92 10.23 -0.30
CA ALA A 89 -1.55 10.85 0.86
C ALA A 89 -0.74 10.60 2.13
N GLN A 90 -0.76 11.59 3.03
CA GLN A 90 -0.10 11.53 4.33
C GLN A 90 -1.15 11.49 5.45
N TYR A 91 -0.88 10.69 6.47
CA TYR A 91 -1.77 10.50 7.60
C TYR A 91 -1.02 10.65 8.92
N ASP A 92 -1.73 11.18 9.91
CA ASP A 92 -1.33 11.05 11.29
C ASP A 92 -1.74 9.68 11.83
N GLN A 93 -0.82 9.04 12.55
CA GLN A 93 -1.07 7.74 13.13
C GLN A 93 -1.09 7.81 14.66
N THR A 94 -2.17 7.27 15.24
CA THR A 94 -2.32 7.14 16.69
C THR A 94 -2.63 5.72 17.16
N LYS A 95 -2.84 4.76 16.25
CA LYS A 95 -3.26 3.39 16.57
C LYS A 95 -2.27 2.35 16.07
N THR A 96 -2.30 1.20 16.73
CA THR A 96 -1.51 0.00 16.43
C THR A 96 -2.37 -1.06 15.75
N SER A 97 -1.74 -2.06 15.14
CA SER A 97 -2.39 -3.14 14.38
C SER A 97 -3.08 -2.66 13.09
N TRP A 98 -4.01 -3.46 12.56
CA TRP A 98 -4.80 -3.18 11.37
C TRP A 98 -5.73 -1.98 11.58
N ALA A 99 -5.19 -0.81 11.31
CA ALA A 99 -5.89 0.44 11.48
C ALA A 99 -6.46 0.93 10.15
N GLN A 100 -7.61 1.59 10.22
CA GLN A 100 -8.43 1.99 9.09
C GLN A 100 -8.25 3.48 8.81
N PHE A 101 -7.91 3.80 7.56
CA PHE A 101 -7.66 5.16 7.10
C PHE A 101 -8.70 5.56 6.06
N PRO A 102 -9.24 6.81 6.12
CA PRO A 102 -10.09 7.33 5.07
C PRO A 102 -9.29 7.58 3.78
N PHE A 103 -9.91 7.35 2.64
CA PHE A 103 -9.35 7.65 1.32
C PHE A 103 -10.34 8.52 0.52
N PRO A 104 -10.25 9.86 0.67
CA PRO A 104 -11.21 10.79 0.08
C PRO A 104 -10.89 11.10 -1.39
N THR A 105 -10.81 10.07 -2.22
CA THR A 105 -10.55 10.19 -3.66
C THR A 105 -11.69 10.93 -4.37
N LYS A 106 -11.37 11.84 -5.30
CA LYS A 106 -12.39 12.43 -6.18
C LYS A 106 -12.78 11.52 -7.36
N PHE A 107 -11.99 10.47 -7.61
CA PHE A 107 -12.13 9.54 -8.74
C PHE A 107 -12.84 8.23 -8.35
N HIS A 108 -13.79 8.29 -7.41
CA HIS A 108 -14.54 7.12 -6.94
C HIS A 108 -15.22 6.35 -8.07
N THR A 109 -15.77 7.04 -9.07
CA THR A 109 -16.54 6.42 -10.16
C THR A 109 -15.62 5.64 -11.11
N GLU A 110 -14.46 6.19 -11.39
CA GLU A 110 -13.44 5.60 -12.24
C GLU A 110 -12.80 4.39 -11.55
N LEU A 111 -12.43 4.55 -10.27
CA LEU A 111 -11.78 3.50 -9.49
C LEU A 111 -12.67 2.27 -9.25
N LYS A 112 -14.00 2.43 -9.17
CA LYS A 112 -14.94 1.31 -9.06
C LYS A 112 -14.91 0.33 -10.24
N LYS A 113 -14.31 0.71 -11.37
CA LYS A 113 -14.15 -0.17 -12.54
C LYS A 113 -13.01 -1.17 -12.37
N TYR A 114 -12.14 -0.97 -11.38
CA TYR A 114 -11.02 -1.84 -11.09
C TYR A 114 -11.38 -2.85 -10.00
N LYS A 115 -10.71 -4.00 -10.04
CA LYS A 115 -10.71 -4.94 -8.93
C LYS A 115 -9.79 -4.49 -7.81
N GLY A 116 -9.98 -5.06 -6.62
CA GLY A 116 -9.14 -4.76 -5.46
C GLY A 116 -7.64 -4.99 -5.70
N ASP A 117 -7.28 -6.01 -6.49
CA ASP A 117 -5.90 -6.33 -6.84
C ASP A 117 -5.35 -5.56 -8.06
N GLU A 118 -6.14 -4.65 -8.62
CA GLU A 118 -5.79 -3.80 -9.76
C GLU A 118 -5.55 -2.34 -9.37
N VAL A 119 -5.80 -1.97 -8.11
CA VAL A 119 -5.37 -0.68 -7.54
C VAL A 119 -4.47 -0.98 -6.37
N VAL A 120 -3.20 -0.69 -6.54
CA VAL A 120 -2.14 -1.14 -5.65
C VAL A 120 -1.81 -0.06 -4.63
N LEU A 121 -1.67 -0.48 -3.38
CA LEU A 121 -1.25 0.33 -2.25
C LEU A 121 0.25 0.11 -1.95
N LEU A 122 0.91 1.17 -1.53
CA LEU A 122 2.24 1.15 -0.94
C LEU A 122 2.26 2.06 0.28
N ALA A 123 2.27 1.47 1.47
CA ALA A 123 2.32 2.19 2.73
C ALA A 123 3.76 2.19 3.28
N SER A 124 4.19 3.32 3.85
CA SER A 124 5.52 3.45 4.46
C SER A 124 5.51 4.39 5.66
N VAL A 125 6.40 4.09 6.60
CA VAL A 125 6.64 4.93 7.78
C VAL A 125 7.38 6.20 7.36
N GLY A 126 6.94 7.34 7.88
CA GLY A 126 7.54 8.66 7.65
C GLY A 126 6.68 9.56 6.78
N GLY A 127 7.17 10.78 6.54
CA GLY A 127 6.53 11.74 5.66
C GLY A 127 6.59 11.33 4.19
N CYS A 128 5.67 11.88 3.39
CA CYS A 128 5.61 11.60 1.96
C CYS A 128 6.70 12.30 1.13
N ASP A 129 7.33 13.33 1.70
CA ASP A 129 8.44 14.06 1.10
C ASP A 129 9.72 13.25 1.20
N ARG A 130 10.25 12.87 0.03
CA ARG A 130 11.35 11.92 -0.14
C ARG A 130 12.65 12.45 0.47
N SER A 131 13.05 11.94 1.63
CA SER A 131 14.44 12.06 2.10
C SER A 131 14.95 10.88 2.95
N GLU A 132 14.09 9.96 3.41
CA GLU A 132 14.49 8.93 4.36
C GLU A 132 14.39 7.50 3.83
N LYS A 133 15.17 6.59 4.44
CA LYS A 133 15.05 5.14 4.23
C LYS A 133 13.67 4.69 4.69
N ARG A 134 12.80 4.39 3.74
CA ARG A 134 11.42 3.95 4.01
C ARG A 134 11.40 2.51 4.50
N LYS A 135 10.68 2.28 5.60
CA LYS A 135 10.20 0.94 5.98
C LYS A 135 8.76 0.80 5.49
N TYR A 136 8.48 -0.28 4.79
CA TYR A 136 7.18 -0.50 4.16
C TYR A 136 6.26 -1.33 5.06
N LEU A 137 4.97 -1.04 4.98
CA LEU A 137 3.93 -1.67 5.77
C LEU A 137 2.99 -2.41 4.83
N VAL A 138 2.46 -3.55 5.29
CA VAL A 138 1.44 -4.27 4.53
C VAL A 138 0.10 -3.55 4.67
N SER A 139 -0.57 -3.36 3.53
CA SER A 139 -1.85 -2.65 3.43
C SER A 139 -2.93 -3.52 2.78
N SER A 140 -4.19 -3.10 2.81
CA SER A 140 -5.31 -3.78 2.15
C SER A 140 -6.46 -2.81 1.93
N TRP A 141 -7.26 -3.01 0.88
CA TRP A 141 -8.49 -2.26 0.70
C TRP A 141 -9.62 -2.72 1.62
N HIS A 142 -9.58 -3.97 2.06
CA HIS A 142 -10.65 -4.59 2.82
C HIS A 142 -10.25 -4.85 4.27
N LYS A 143 -11.27 -4.93 5.14
CA LYS A 143 -11.05 -5.30 6.53
C LYS A 143 -10.46 -6.71 6.58
N VAL A 144 -9.34 -6.83 7.27
CA VAL A 144 -8.61 -8.10 7.35
C VAL A 144 -9.33 -9.02 8.33
N THR A 145 -9.84 -10.13 7.80
CA THR A 145 -10.47 -11.18 8.61
C THR A 145 -9.57 -12.41 8.76
N GLN A 146 -8.83 -12.79 7.72
CA GLN A 146 -8.03 -14.04 7.66
C GLN A 146 -7.12 -14.10 6.41
N SER A 147 -6.43 -13.01 6.06
CA SER A 147 -5.46 -13.07 4.95
C SER A 147 -4.05 -13.29 5.46
N ASP A 148 -3.54 -14.48 5.19
CA ASP A 148 -2.14 -14.85 5.41
C ASP A 148 -1.35 -14.74 4.12
N SER A 149 -1.77 -13.98 3.10
CA SER A 149 -0.96 -13.82 1.90
C SER A 149 -0.75 -12.36 1.56
N ILE A 150 0.50 -12.02 1.28
CA ILE A 150 0.91 -10.71 0.79
C ILE A 150 1.32 -10.82 -0.67
N ALA A 151 1.05 -9.76 -1.42
CA ALA A 151 1.40 -9.63 -2.81
C ALA A 151 2.35 -8.44 -3.00
N PHE A 152 3.49 -8.71 -3.61
CA PHE A 152 4.41 -7.71 -4.14
C PHE A 152 4.04 -7.46 -5.60
N TYR A 153 3.72 -6.21 -5.93
CA TYR A 153 3.44 -5.76 -7.28
C TYR A 153 4.67 -5.01 -7.79
N ILE A 154 5.22 -5.36 -8.93
CA ILE A 154 6.50 -4.83 -9.40
C ILE A 154 6.34 -4.36 -10.84
N ASN A 155 6.80 -3.14 -11.12
CA ASN A 155 7.01 -2.68 -12.48
C ASN A 155 8.36 -3.19 -12.99
N SER A 156 8.34 -4.17 -13.89
CA SER A 156 9.55 -4.71 -14.49
C SER A 156 9.24 -5.38 -15.83
N ASN A 157 9.92 -4.94 -16.89
CA ASN A 157 9.95 -5.66 -18.16
C ASN A 157 10.95 -6.83 -18.14
N LEU A 158 11.83 -6.86 -17.13
CA LEU A 158 12.81 -7.92 -16.92
C LEU A 158 12.26 -9.02 -16.00
N PRO A 159 12.76 -10.27 -16.12
CA PRO A 159 12.52 -11.29 -15.11
C PRO A 159 12.91 -10.80 -13.73
N CYS A 160 12.01 -10.93 -12.75
CA CYS A 160 12.26 -10.46 -11.41
C CYS A 160 11.71 -11.42 -10.35
N GLY A 161 12.15 -11.20 -9.11
CA GLY A 161 11.72 -11.96 -7.95
C GLY A 161 11.93 -11.18 -6.67
N ILE A 162 11.50 -11.77 -5.57
CA ILE A 162 11.79 -11.31 -4.21
C ILE A 162 12.70 -12.32 -3.51
N ILE A 163 13.64 -11.80 -2.72
CA ILE A 163 14.52 -12.57 -1.86
C ILE A 163 14.38 -12.03 -0.44
N CYS A 164 14.44 -12.91 0.57
CA CYS A 164 14.61 -12.52 1.96
C CYS A 164 15.48 -13.57 2.67
N GLU A 165 16.70 -13.18 3.03
CA GLU A 165 17.67 -14.08 3.66
C GLU A 165 17.23 -14.48 5.07
N ASP A 166 16.59 -13.56 5.81
CA ASP A 166 16.08 -13.75 7.17
C ASP A 166 15.18 -15.01 7.31
N ILE A 167 14.49 -15.37 6.22
CA ILE A 167 13.56 -16.51 6.15
C ILE A 167 13.91 -17.50 5.02
N ASN A 168 15.13 -17.41 4.47
CA ASN A 168 15.61 -18.21 3.34
C ASN A 168 14.59 -18.31 2.18
N LEU A 169 13.98 -17.18 1.82
CA LEU A 169 13.00 -17.09 0.76
C LEU A 169 13.66 -16.63 -0.54
N LYS A 170 13.35 -17.34 -1.62
CA LYS A 170 13.52 -16.86 -2.99
C LYS A 170 12.27 -17.18 -3.80
N LYS A 171 11.64 -16.16 -4.37
CA LYS A 171 10.39 -16.30 -5.13
C LYS A 171 10.46 -15.52 -6.43
N VAL A 172 10.25 -16.19 -7.56
CA VAL A 172 10.12 -15.55 -8.87
C VAL A 172 8.72 -14.95 -9.02
N CYS A 173 8.63 -13.76 -9.61
CA CYS A 173 7.36 -13.09 -9.86
C CYS A 173 6.79 -13.47 -11.23
N ASN A 174 5.48 -13.62 -11.28
CA ASN A 174 4.74 -13.97 -12.49
C ASN A 174 4.21 -12.73 -13.19
N GLU A 175 3.92 -12.84 -14.49
CA GLU A 175 3.21 -11.79 -15.23
C GLU A 175 1.81 -11.55 -14.66
N THR A 176 1.38 -10.29 -14.75
CA THR A 176 0.01 -9.88 -14.47
C THR A 176 -0.78 -9.71 -15.77
N PRO A 177 -2.12 -9.84 -15.74
CA PRO A 177 -2.95 -9.60 -16.91
C PRO A 177 -2.80 -8.16 -17.44
N SER A 178 -2.82 -8.02 -18.77
CA SER A 178 -2.85 -6.71 -19.44
C SER A 178 -4.19 -5.98 -19.21
N PRO A 179 -4.22 -4.64 -19.12
CA PRO A 179 -3.08 -3.72 -19.14
C PRO A 179 -2.30 -3.69 -17.82
N SER A 180 -0.97 -3.62 -17.90
CA SER A 180 -0.07 -3.75 -16.74
C SER A 180 1.16 -2.82 -16.80
N VAL A 181 0.92 -1.55 -17.12
CA VAL A 181 1.99 -0.54 -17.32
C VAL A 181 2.66 -0.13 -16.00
N ALA A 182 1.88 0.04 -14.92
CA ALA A 182 2.44 0.44 -13.63
C ALA A 182 2.93 -0.74 -12.80
N TYR A 183 2.37 -1.93 -13.00
CA TYR A 183 2.79 -3.17 -12.34
C TYR A 183 2.60 -4.35 -13.28
N SER A 184 3.68 -4.80 -13.92
CA SER A 184 3.69 -5.91 -14.86
C SER A 184 3.82 -7.26 -14.16
N LYS A 185 4.41 -7.32 -12.96
CA LYS A 185 4.75 -8.56 -12.27
C LYS A 185 4.12 -8.64 -10.88
N LYS A 186 3.76 -9.86 -10.44
CA LYS A 186 3.21 -10.16 -9.10
C LYS A 186 3.92 -11.35 -8.46
N CYS A 187 4.40 -11.16 -7.23
CA CYS A 187 4.91 -12.21 -6.36
C CYS A 187 3.96 -12.40 -5.18
N ILE A 188 3.51 -13.63 -4.92
CA ILE A 188 2.64 -13.96 -3.78
C ILE A 188 3.44 -14.77 -2.77
N LEU A 189 3.34 -14.37 -1.50
CA LEU A 189 3.94 -15.02 -0.35
C LEU A 189 2.88 -15.34 0.69
N ASN A 190 2.96 -16.54 1.27
CA ASN A 190 2.26 -16.84 2.51
C ASN A 190 2.99 -16.16 3.69
N ALA A 191 2.30 -15.26 4.36
CA ALA A 191 2.76 -14.42 5.45
C ALA A 191 2.35 -14.96 6.84
N SER A 192 1.84 -16.19 6.94
CA SER A 192 1.46 -16.80 8.22
C SER A 192 2.60 -16.77 9.25
N ASP A 193 3.83 -16.92 8.78
CA ASP A 193 5.03 -17.10 9.62
C ASP A 193 5.86 -15.80 9.74
N LEU A 194 5.41 -14.72 9.11
CA LEU A 194 6.08 -13.43 9.23
C LEU A 194 5.69 -12.76 10.56
N SER A 195 6.69 -12.40 11.36
CA SER A 195 6.55 -11.56 12.56
C SER A 195 7.82 -10.75 12.79
N GLY A 196 7.73 -9.43 12.62
CA GLY A 196 8.83 -8.49 12.79
C GLY A 196 9.22 -7.74 11.52
N ILE A 197 10.51 -7.41 11.41
CA ILE A 197 11.07 -6.63 10.31
C ILE A 197 11.91 -7.55 9.44
N TYR A 198 11.63 -7.56 8.14
CA TYR A 198 12.28 -8.41 7.15
C TYR A 198 12.91 -7.56 6.07
N ASN A 199 14.17 -7.84 5.73
CA ASN A 199 14.86 -7.15 4.65
C ASN A 199 14.62 -7.89 3.33
N PHE A 200 13.48 -7.63 2.70
CA PHE A 200 13.26 -8.12 1.35
C PHE A 200 14.15 -7.38 0.36
N GLN A 201 14.55 -8.09 -0.69
CA GLN A 201 15.22 -7.52 -1.85
C GLN A 201 14.42 -7.83 -3.09
N ILE A 202 14.18 -6.82 -3.91
CA ILE A 202 13.68 -7.00 -5.28
C ILE A 202 14.88 -7.34 -6.15
N MET A 203 14.86 -8.52 -6.75
CA MET A 203 15.88 -9.02 -7.64
C MET A 203 15.40 -8.87 -9.09
N GLN A 204 16.18 -8.22 -9.94
CA GLN A 204 15.95 -8.12 -11.40
C GLN A 204 17.12 -8.78 -12.13
N ARG A 205 16.82 -9.67 -13.08
CA ARG A 205 17.81 -10.28 -13.95
C ARG A 205 17.91 -9.47 -15.25
N GLU A 206 19.08 -8.92 -15.50
CA GLU A 206 19.40 -8.18 -16.71
C GLU A 206 20.35 -9.02 -17.58
N GLU A 207 20.15 -8.97 -18.89
CA GLU A 207 21.01 -9.64 -19.85
C GLU A 207 21.47 -8.61 -20.88
N THR A 208 22.78 -8.32 -20.88
CA THR A 208 23.38 -7.31 -21.76
C THR A 208 24.48 -7.99 -22.56
N MET A 209 24.31 -8.04 -23.88
CA MET A 209 25.30 -8.64 -24.80
C MET A 209 25.70 -10.08 -24.44
N GLY A 210 24.77 -10.86 -23.86
CA GLY A 210 24.99 -12.25 -23.44
C GLY A 210 25.60 -12.41 -22.04
N GLU A 211 25.95 -11.32 -21.36
CA GLU A 211 26.30 -11.33 -19.93
C GLU A 211 25.04 -11.19 -19.07
N ILE A 212 24.93 -12.04 -18.05
CA ILE A 212 23.82 -12.01 -17.09
C ILE A 212 24.29 -11.24 -15.85
N SER A 213 23.58 -10.18 -15.50
CA SER A 213 23.77 -9.43 -14.26
C SER A 213 22.49 -9.44 -13.42
N MET A 214 22.64 -9.19 -12.12
CA MET A 214 21.55 -9.21 -11.15
C MET A 214 21.54 -7.87 -10.40
N ASN A 215 20.44 -7.13 -10.54
CA ASN A 215 20.20 -5.90 -9.81
C ASN A 215 19.37 -6.19 -8.56
N TYR A 216 19.75 -5.61 -7.42
CA TYR A 216 19.09 -5.81 -6.12
C TYR A 216 18.65 -4.48 -5.54
N TYR A 217 17.38 -4.38 -5.14
CA TYR A 217 16.81 -3.20 -4.51
C TYR A 217 16.30 -3.55 -3.12
N ASN A 218 16.81 -2.88 -2.09
CA ASN A 218 16.39 -3.12 -0.72
C ASN A 218 14.95 -2.62 -0.50
N PHE A 219 14.14 -3.47 0.12
CA PHE A 219 12.73 -3.23 0.38
C PHE A 219 12.38 -3.74 1.79
N PRO A 220 12.78 -3.03 2.85
CA PRO A 220 12.53 -3.47 4.22
C PRO A 220 11.04 -3.40 4.56
N VAL A 221 10.47 -4.50 5.02
CA VAL A 221 9.03 -4.64 5.34
C VAL A 221 8.87 -4.89 6.84
N ILE A 222 7.91 -4.21 7.46
CA ILE A 222 7.46 -4.50 8.82
C ILE A 222 6.14 -5.27 8.72
N TYR A 223 6.03 -6.39 9.43
CA TYR A 223 4.82 -7.23 9.45
C TYR A 223 4.56 -7.82 10.84
N ARG A 224 3.38 -7.52 11.42
CA ARG A 224 2.91 -8.07 12.72
C ARG A 224 3.95 -7.95 13.85
N GLU A 225 4.28 -6.71 14.23
CA GLU A 225 5.16 -6.36 15.38
C GLU A 225 4.37 -5.76 16.55
#